data_AF-A0A0E3SFA7-F1
#
_entry.id   AF-A0A0E3SFA7-F1
#
_cell.length_a   1.000
_cell.length_b   1.000
_cell.length_c   1.000
_cell.angle_alpha   90.00
_cell.angle_beta   90.00
_cell.angle_gamma   90.00
#
_symmetry.space_group_name_H-M   'P 1'
#
loop_
_entity.id
_entity.type
_entity.pdbx_description
1 polymer ?
#
loop_
_entity_poly.entity_id
_entity_poly.type
_entity_poly.pdbx_seq_one_letter_code
_entity_poly.pdbx_strand_id
1 'polypeptide(L)'
;MNCSIEKARQLGYKAIFLFGNPEYYKRFGFRNTREYNIQTPSGENFDAFMALELYNGSLKQVSGKFFASSSFEVTEEELKNFEKEFPHKTKHVTDTQLFH
;
A
#
# COMPACT_ATOMS: atom_id res chain seq x y z
N MET A 1 9.47 -11.35 5.24
CA MET A 1 9.52 -10.63 3.94
C MET A 1 10.17 -11.48 2.85
N ASN A 2 11.44 -11.88 2.98
CA ASN A 2 12.16 -12.59 1.91
C ASN A 2 11.44 -13.83 1.36
N CYS A 3 10.86 -14.68 2.21
CA CYS A 3 10.09 -15.85 1.76
C CYS A 3 8.94 -15.48 0.80
N SER A 4 8.23 -14.39 1.05
CA SER A 4 7.14 -13.91 0.20
C SER A 4 7.67 -13.35 -1.13
N ILE A 5 8.81 -12.66 -1.10
CA ILE A 5 9.48 -12.15 -2.31
C ILE A 5 9.93 -13.31 -3.20
N GLU A 6 10.59 -14.33 -2.63
CA GLU A 6 10.98 -15.53 -3.39
C GLU A 6 9.77 -16.24 -3.98
N LYS A 7 8.69 -16.38 -3.20
CA LYS A 7 7.47 -17.00 -3.69
C LYS A 7 6.87 -16.22 -4.87
N ALA A 8 6.87 -14.88 -4.79
CA ALA A 8 6.38 -14.05 -5.88
C ALA A 8 7.23 -14.19 -7.16
N ARG A 9 8.57 -14.33 -7.02
CA ARG A 9 9.45 -14.66 -8.15
C ARG A 9 9.13 -16.02 -8.76
N GLN A 10 8.91 -17.04 -7.95
CA GLN A 10 8.56 -18.39 -8.44
C GLN A 10 7.22 -18.40 -9.19
N LEU A 11 6.29 -17.53 -8.81
CA LEU A 11 4.99 -17.37 -9.49
C LEU A 11 5.07 -16.54 -10.78
N GLY A 12 6.25 -16.00 -11.13
CA GLY A 12 6.46 -15.24 -12.36
C GLY A 12 5.97 -13.80 -12.33
N TYR A 13 5.69 -13.23 -11.15
CA TYR A 13 5.32 -11.82 -11.04
C TYR A 13 6.49 -10.90 -11.38
N LYS A 14 6.19 -9.75 -11.99
CA LYS A 14 7.22 -8.77 -12.40
C LYS A 14 7.71 -7.89 -11.27
N ALA A 15 6.82 -7.48 -10.37
CA ALA A 15 7.11 -6.56 -9.29
C ALA A 15 6.13 -6.74 -8.13
N ILE A 16 6.48 -6.18 -6.97
CA ILE A 16 5.61 -6.03 -5.80
C ILE A 16 5.39 -4.54 -5.55
N PHE A 17 4.14 -4.13 -5.30
CA PHE A 17 3.77 -2.78 -4.92
C PHE A 17 3.22 -2.77 -3.50
N LEU A 18 3.50 -1.72 -2.72
CA LEU A 18 2.94 -1.55 -1.38
C LEU A 18 2.91 -0.08 -0.96
N PHE A 19 2.15 0.18 0.10
CA PHE A 19 2.19 1.42 0.86
C PHE A 19 2.80 1.13 2.25
N GLY A 20 3.97 1.69 2.57
CA GLY A 20 4.67 1.36 3.81
C GLY A 20 5.85 2.28 4.14
N ASN A 21 6.49 2.06 5.29
CA ASN A 21 7.59 2.91 5.78
C ASN A 21 8.87 2.74 4.94
N PRO A 22 9.37 3.79 4.25
CA PRO A 22 10.57 3.71 3.42
C PRO A 22 11.81 3.18 4.16
N GLU A 23 12.03 3.59 5.41
CA GLU A 23 13.21 3.20 6.20
C GLU A 23 13.20 1.71 6.61
N TYR A 24 12.03 1.09 6.59
CA TYR A 24 11.89 -0.34 6.78
C TYR A 24 12.05 -1.10 5.46
N TYR A 25 11.31 -0.69 4.41
CA TYR A 25 11.21 -1.48 3.18
C TYR A 25 12.41 -1.33 2.23
N LYS A 26 13.18 -0.24 2.30
CA LYS A 26 14.45 -0.08 1.55
C LYS A 26 15.42 -1.24 1.80
N ARG A 27 15.38 -1.85 2.99
CA ARG A 27 16.23 -3.01 3.39
C ARG A 27 16.01 -4.25 2.50
N PHE A 28 14.86 -4.33 1.82
CA PHE A 28 14.52 -5.42 0.91
C PHE A 28 14.63 -5.02 -0.57
N GLY A 29 15.14 -3.83 -0.87
CA GLY A 29 15.30 -3.31 -2.23
C GLY A 29 14.09 -2.57 -2.79
N PHE A 30 13.07 -2.29 -1.98
CA PHE A 30 11.96 -1.44 -2.40
C PHE A 30 12.43 -0.01 -2.64
N ARG A 31 11.89 0.59 -3.70
CA ARG A 31 12.16 1.95 -4.17
C ARG A 31 10.84 2.70 -4.28
N ASN A 32 10.90 4.03 -4.25
CA ASN A 32 9.69 4.82 -4.45
C ASN A 32 9.18 4.64 -5.89
N THR A 33 7.87 4.53 -6.07
CA THR A 33 7.25 4.27 -7.38
C THR A 33 7.45 5.40 -8.41
N ARG A 34 7.83 6.60 -7.96
CA ARG A 34 8.20 7.72 -8.83
C ARG A 34 9.39 7.41 -9.72
N GLU A 35 10.32 6.55 -9.29
CA GLU A 35 11.44 6.08 -10.12
C GLU A 35 10.96 5.35 -11.39
N TYR A 36 9.74 4.82 -11.38
CA TYR A 36 9.13 4.10 -12.49
C TYR A 36 8.03 4.89 -13.21
N ASN A 37 7.83 6.17 -12.86
CA ASN A 37 6.70 6.97 -13.33
C ASN A 37 5.33 6.29 -13.08
N ILE A 38 5.19 5.68 -11.89
CA ILE A 38 3.95 5.04 -11.43
C ILE A 38 3.34 5.88 -10.29
N GLN A 39 2.05 6.17 -10.42
CA GLN A 39 1.28 7.05 -9.53
C GLN A 39 0.01 6.36 -9.03
N THR A 40 -0.64 6.94 -8.03
CA THR A 40 -1.98 6.53 -7.59
C THR A 40 -3.03 6.81 -8.69
N PRO A 41 -4.27 6.31 -8.55
CA PRO A 41 -5.36 6.65 -9.46
C PRO A 41 -5.60 8.17 -9.58
N SER A 42 -5.40 8.91 -8.49
CA SER A 42 -5.47 10.38 -8.42
C SER A 42 -4.27 11.11 -9.06
N GLY A 43 -3.22 10.40 -9.49
CA GLY A 43 -2.00 11.01 -10.04
C GLY A 43 -0.98 11.45 -8.98
N GLU A 44 -1.18 11.02 -7.73
CA GLU A 44 -0.32 11.38 -6.61
C GLU A 44 0.81 10.36 -6.43
N ASN A 45 1.84 10.78 -5.72
CA ASN A 45 2.91 9.90 -5.27
C ASN A 45 3.49 10.42 -3.96
N PHE A 46 3.52 9.56 -2.95
CA PHE A 46 4.04 9.83 -1.61
C PHE A 46 5.15 8.85 -1.27
N ASP A 47 6.02 9.20 -0.31
CA ASP A 47 7.21 8.41 0.01
C ASP A 47 6.89 6.95 0.34
N ALA A 48 5.75 6.72 1.00
CA ALA A 48 5.31 5.39 1.38
C ALA A 48 4.86 4.52 0.19
N PHE A 49 4.62 5.08 -1.01
CA PHE A 49 4.26 4.30 -2.18
C PHE A 49 5.50 3.71 -2.85
N MET A 50 5.68 2.40 -2.69
CA MET A 50 6.93 1.72 -3.04
C MET A 50 6.72 0.53 -3.96
N ALA A 51 7.73 0.24 -4.79
CA ALA A 51 7.80 -0.93 -5.65
C ALA A 51 9.13 -1.68 -5.50
N LEU A 52 9.09 -2.98 -5.70
CA LEU A 52 10.25 -3.86 -5.82
C LEU A 52 10.16 -4.60 -7.15
N GLU A 53 11.10 -4.36 -8.05
CA GLU A 53 11.30 -5.20 -9.23
C GLU A 53 11.75 -6.60 -8.79
N LEU A 54 11.08 -7.64 -9.29
CA LEU A 54 11.41 -9.03 -8.98
C LEU A 54 12.51 -9.59 -9.89
N TYR A 55 12.70 -8.96 -11.05
CA TYR A 55 13.78 -9.20 -12.00
C TYR A 55 14.34 -7.86 -12.45
N ASN A 56 15.63 -7.80 -12.77
CA ASN A 56 16.27 -6.54 -13.17
C ASN A 56 15.56 -5.91 -14.39
N GLY A 57 15.06 -4.67 -14.23
CA GLY A 57 14.38 -3.93 -15.29
C GLY A 57 12.98 -4.45 -15.66
N SER A 58 12.34 -5.24 -14.81
CA SER A 58 10.97 -5.76 -15.04
C SER A 58 9.90 -4.65 -15.15
N LEU A 59 10.19 -3.44 -14.67
CA LEU A 59 9.34 -2.25 -14.78
C LEU A 59 9.85 -1.22 -15.81
N LYS A 60 10.93 -1.48 -16.54
CA LYS A 60 11.53 -0.51 -17.49
C LYS A 60 10.55 0.05 -18.54
N GLN A 61 9.54 -0.72 -18.91
CA GLN A 61 8.49 -0.32 -19.88
C GLN A 61 7.11 -0.19 -19.24
N VAL A 62 7.04 -0.09 -17.91
CA VAL A 62 5.80 0.05 -17.15
C VAL A 62 5.77 1.45 -16.54
N SER A 63 4.71 2.19 -16.82
CA SER A 63 4.43 3.49 -16.22
C SER A 63 2.91 3.73 -16.19
N GLY A 64 2.45 4.73 -15.44
CA GLY A 64 1.03 5.10 -15.38
C GLY A 64 0.45 5.01 -13.98
N LYS A 65 -0.77 4.51 -13.86
CA LYS A 65 -1.53 4.50 -12.60
C LYS A 65 -1.67 3.09 -12.04
N PHE A 66 -1.36 2.93 -10.76
CA PHE A 66 -1.58 1.69 -10.02
C PHE A 66 -3.01 1.66 -9.47
N PHE A 67 -3.74 0.60 -9.81
CA PHE A 67 -5.06 0.32 -9.26
C PHE A 67 -4.95 -0.91 -8.36
N ALA A 68 -5.29 -0.74 -7.08
CA ALA A 68 -5.41 -1.86 -6.17
C ALA A 68 -6.63 -2.71 -6.57
N SER A 69 -6.68 -3.95 -6.07
CA SER A 69 -7.88 -4.78 -6.21
C SER A 69 -9.08 -4.09 -5.54
N SER A 70 -10.27 -4.27 -6.09
CA SER A 70 -11.53 -3.78 -5.48
C SER A 70 -11.75 -4.28 -4.06
N SER A 71 -11.11 -5.36 -3.63
CA SER A 71 -11.14 -5.82 -2.24
C SER A 71 -10.51 -4.84 -1.23
N PHE A 72 -9.80 -3.82 -1.69
CA PHE A 72 -9.30 -2.73 -0.85
C PHE A 72 -10.25 -1.54 -0.78
N GLU A 73 -11.30 -1.52 -1.59
CA GLU A 73 -12.35 -0.52 -1.54
C GLU A 73 -13.36 -0.95 -0.48
N VAL A 74 -13.70 -0.04 0.43
CA VAL A 74 -14.69 -0.29 1.48
C VAL A 74 -15.83 0.69 1.24
N THR A 75 -17.04 0.16 1.06
CA THR A 75 -18.23 0.99 0.96
C THR A 75 -18.62 1.53 2.34
N GLU A 76 -19.30 2.67 2.38
CA GLU A 76 -19.84 3.19 3.65
C GLU A 76 -20.79 2.20 4.32
N GLU A 77 -21.51 1.39 3.54
CA GLU A 77 -22.44 0.40 4.06
C GLU A 77 -21.71 -0.75 4.74
N GLU A 78 -20.67 -1.31 4.10
CA GLU A 78 -19.82 -2.35 4.68
C GLU A 78 -19.16 -1.86 5.97
N LEU A 79 -18.65 -0.62 5.97
CA LEU A 79 -18.06 -0.02 7.16
C LEU A 79 -19.09 0.13 8.29
N LYS A 80 -20.27 0.69 8.00
CA LYS A 80 -21.35 0.85 8.98
C LYS A 80 -21.82 -0.48 9.54
N ASN A 81 -21.86 -1.54 8.72
CA ASN A 81 -22.27 -2.87 9.18
C ASN A 81 -21.19 -3.52 10.05
N PHE A 82 -19.91 -3.39 9.69
CA PHE A 82 -18.78 -3.85 10.49
C PHE A 82 -18.71 -3.13 11.85
N GLU A 83 -18.94 -1.82 11.89
CA GLU A 83 -18.93 -1.05 13.15
C GLU A 83 -20.01 -1.50 14.14
N LYS A 84 -21.17 -1.96 13.67
CA LYS A 84 -22.25 -2.49 14.53
C LYS A 84 -21.86 -3.77 15.28
N GLU A 85 -20.86 -4.51 14.81
CA GLU A 85 -20.38 -5.73 15.47
C GLU A 85 -19.57 -5.42 16.74
N PHE A 86 -19.06 -4.20 16.87
CA PHE A 86 -18.36 -3.79 18.08
C PHE A 86 -19.35 -3.35 19.16
N PRO A 87 -19.07 -3.62 20.45
CA PRO A 87 -19.83 -3.01 21.54
C PRO A 87 -19.83 -1.49 21.36
N HIS A 88 -20.99 -0.87 21.57
CA HIS A 88 -21.14 0.58 21.46
C HIS A 88 -20.08 1.30 22.31
N LYS A 89 -19.10 1.93 21.65
CA LYS A 89 -18.06 2.72 22.33
C LYS A 89 -18.55 4.16 22.42
N THR A 90 -18.74 4.63 23.65
CA THR A 90 -18.96 6.06 23.90
C THR A 90 -17.72 6.82 23.44
N LYS A 91 -17.88 7.85 22.60
CA LYS A 91 -16.77 8.69 22.16
C LYS A 91 -16.23 9.44 23.39
N HIS A 92 -15.12 8.98 23.94
CA HIS A 92 -14.43 9.64 25.04
C HIS A 92 -13.46 10.68 24.47
N VAL A 93 -13.62 11.93 24.91
CA VAL A 93 -12.60 12.96 24.78
C VAL A 93 -11.80 12.92 26.07
N THR A 94 -10.51 12.63 25.96
CA THR A 94 -9.57 12.62 27.09
C THR A 94 -8.66 13.83 26.99
N ASP A 95 -8.11 14.28 28.12
CA ASP A 95 -7.19 15.44 28.21
C ASP A 95 -5.92 15.28 27.34
N THR A 96 -5.66 14.06 26.86
CA THR A 96 -4.56 13.68 25.97
C THR A 96 -4.88 13.85 24.48
N GLN A 97 -6.12 14.13 24.10
CA GLN A 97 -6.49 14.41 22.70
C GLN A 97 -6.25 15.89 22.40
N LEU A 98 -5.34 16.18 21.47
CA LEU A 98 -5.05 17.54 21.02
C LEU A 98 -6.23 18.05 20.20
N PHE A 99 -6.89 19.11 20.69
CA PHE A 99 -7.84 19.88 19.89
C PHE A 99 -7.03 20.73 18.89
N HIS A 100 -7.31 20.59 17.59
CA HIS A 100 -6.89 21.52 16.54
C HIS A 100 -8.12 22.10 15.88
#